data_AF-A0A815U3U0-F1
#
_entry.id   AF-A0A815U3U0-F1
#
_cell.length_a   1.000
_cell.length_b   1.000
_cell.length_c   1.000
_cell.angle_alpha   90.00
_cell.angle_beta   90.00
_cell.angle_gamma   90.00
#
_symmetry.space_group_name_H-M   'P 1'
#
loop_
_entity.id
_entity.type
_entity.pdbx_description
1 polymer ?
#
loop_
_entity_poly.entity_id
_entity_poly.type
_entity_poly.pdbx_seq_one_letter_code
_entity_poly.pdbx_strand_id
1 'polypeptide(L)'
;QDHDALKIAILDIFGFENFSRNSFEQLCINIANEQIQYYFNQHVFACERQEYINENLTVLPLPAKMDFTFYDNRPLLDMFLNKPVGILALIDEESRFPKATDFTLVDKLNANFSNSPLYIRSKSSFSSSSISSSSSSTHQSIPSFSIIHFAGQVQYDARGFLEKNCDYLAPE
;
A
#
# COMPACT_ATOMS: atom_id res chain seq x y z
N GLN A 1 -14.38 -21.77 36.94
CA GLN A 1 -13.80 -22.52 35.82
C GLN A 1 -14.66 -22.16 34.63
N ASP A 2 -14.24 -21.16 33.86
CA ASP A 2 -14.94 -20.79 32.63
C ASP A 2 -14.15 -21.46 31.51
N HIS A 3 -14.76 -22.46 30.87
CA HIS A 3 -14.17 -23.12 29.72
C HIS A 3 -14.14 -22.07 28.60
N ASP A 4 -12.96 -21.80 28.03
CA ASP A 4 -12.83 -21.06 26.78
C ASP A 4 -13.71 -21.75 25.72
N ALA A 5 -14.91 -21.22 25.54
CA ALA A 5 -15.84 -21.71 24.54
C ALA A 5 -15.22 -21.45 23.16
N LEU A 6 -15.10 -22.50 22.34
CA LEU A 6 -14.63 -22.35 20.96
C LEU A 6 -15.58 -21.41 20.20
N LYS A 7 -15.02 -20.39 19.55
CA LYS A 7 -15.78 -19.38 18.80
C LYS A 7 -15.51 -19.52 17.32
N ILE A 8 -16.57 -19.44 16.52
CA ILE A 8 -16.51 -19.30 15.07
C ILE A 8 -16.89 -17.86 14.75
N ALA A 9 -16.02 -17.14 14.05
CA ALA A 9 -16.22 -15.76 13.63
C ALA A 9 -16.14 -15.66 12.11
N ILE A 10 -16.97 -14.79 11.52
CA ILE A 10 -16.96 -14.48 10.10
C ILE A 10 -16.49 -13.04 9.96
N LEU A 11 -15.46 -12.83 9.13
CA LEU A 11 -14.95 -11.51 8.80
C LEU A 11 -15.48 -11.12 7.42
N ASP A 12 -16.28 -10.07 7.36
CA ASP A 12 -16.78 -9.46 6.13
C ASP A 12 -16.16 -8.06 5.98
N ILE A 13 -15.42 -7.86 4.90
CA ILE A 13 -14.62 -6.66 4.64
C ILE A 13 -14.58 -6.36 3.13
N PHE A 14 -14.25 -5.12 2.80
CA PHE A 14 -14.03 -4.72 1.41
C PHE A 14 -12.80 -5.43 0.81
N GLY A 15 -12.95 -5.93 -0.41
CA GLY A 15 -11.84 -6.43 -1.22
C GLY A 15 -10.99 -5.31 -1.81
N PHE A 16 -9.98 -5.68 -2.61
CA PHE A 16 -9.11 -4.74 -3.30
C PHE A 16 -9.88 -3.83 -4.28
N GLU A 17 -9.59 -2.52 -4.27
CA GLU A 17 -10.27 -1.52 -5.09
C GLU A 17 -9.31 -0.82 -6.07
N ASN A 18 -9.74 -0.67 -7.33
CA ASN A 18 -9.05 0.15 -8.32
C ASN A 18 -10.06 0.78 -9.29
N PHE A 19 -10.35 2.06 -9.08
CA PHE A 19 -11.26 2.86 -9.89
C PHE A 19 -10.50 3.80 -10.84
N SER A 20 -11.25 4.54 -11.68
CA SER A 20 -10.68 5.60 -12.52
C SER A 20 -10.03 6.73 -11.71
N ARG A 21 -10.50 6.94 -10.48
CA ARG A 21 -9.95 7.90 -9.51
C ARG A 21 -9.96 7.26 -8.12
N ASN A 22 -8.77 6.94 -7.59
CA ASN A 22 -8.60 6.40 -6.24
C ASN A 22 -8.15 7.51 -5.30
N SER A 23 -8.87 7.72 -4.20
CA SER A 23 -8.51 8.70 -3.17
C SER A 23 -7.93 8.03 -1.92
N PHE A 24 -7.86 8.77 -0.81
CA PHE A 24 -7.27 8.32 0.44
C PHE A 24 -7.98 7.05 0.99
N GLU A 25 -9.29 6.96 0.82
CA GLU A 25 -10.10 5.83 1.26
C GLU A 25 -9.68 4.52 0.56
N GLN A 26 -9.51 4.56 -0.76
CA GLN A 26 -9.00 3.41 -1.53
C GLN A 26 -7.58 3.05 -1.09
N LEU A 27 -6.74 4.04 -0.76
CA LEU A 27 -5.40 3.77 -0.22
C LEU A 27 -5.50 2.96 1.08
N CYS A 28 -6.35 3.38 2.03
CA CYS A 28 -6.56 2.68 3.29
C CYS A 28 -7.13 1.26 3.08
N ILE A 29 -8.12 1.10 2.20
CA ILE A 29 -8.72 -0.20 1.85
C ILE A 29 -7.66 -1.13 1.25
N ASN A 30 -6.86 -0.64 0.32
CA ASN A 30 -5.84 -1.45 -0.34
C ASN A 30 -4.69 -1.81 0.60
N ILE A 31 -4.27 -0.91 1.51
CA ILE A 31 -3.28 -1.24 2.55
C ILE A 31 -3.81 -2.33 3.50
N ALA A 32 -5.09 -2.27 3.88
CA ALA A 32 -5.71 -3.31 4.70
C ALA A 32 -5.71 -4.66 3.97
N ASN A 33 -6.07 -4.67 2.67
CA ASN A 33 -6.00 -5.86 1.84
C ASN A 33 -4.57 -6.40 1.69
N GLU A 34 -3.55 -5.54 1.58
CA GLU A 34 -2.14 -5.96 1.58
C GLU A 34 -1.74 -6.66 2.89
N GLN A 35 -2.18 -6.14 4.05
CA GLN A 35 -1.90 -6.79 5.33
C GLN A 35 -2.56 -8.17 5.43
N ILE A 36 -3.79 -8.29 4.94
CA ILE A 36 -4.52 -9.56 4.92
C ILE A 36 -3.88 -10.55 3.96
N GLN A 37 -3.44 -10.10 2.79
CA GLN A 37 -2.70 -10.92 1.83
C GLN A 37 -1.39 -11.43 2.45
N TYR A 38 -0.67 -10.57 3.19
CA TYR A 38 0.54 -10.97 3.91
C TYR A 38 0.25 -12.04 4.96
N TYR A 39 -0.78 -11.83 5.79
CA TYR A 39 -1.21 -12.79 6.81
C TYR A 39 -1.64 -14.13 6.20
N PHE A 40 -2.41 -14.09 5.12
CA PHE A 40 -2.88 -15.28 4.40
C PHE A 40 -1.71 -16.09 3.84
N ASN A 41 -0.77 -15.42 3.17
CA ASN A 41 0.44 -16.05 2.65
C ASN A 41 1.19 -16.77 3.78
N GLN A 42 1.44 -16.10 4.91
CA GLN A 42 2.14 -16.72 6.05
C GLN A 42 1.40 -17.94 6.63
N HIS A 43 0.08 -17.84 6.79
CA HIS A 43 -0.72 -18.91 7.38
C HIS A 43 -0.81 -20.14 6.48
N VAL A 44 -1.09 -19.93 5.19
CA VAL A 44 -1.15 -21.02 4.21
C VAL A 44 0.20 -21.73 4.13
N PHE A 45 1.32 -21.00 4.08
CA PHE A 45 2.64 -21.64 4.08
C PHE A 45 2.95 -22.43 5.35
N ALA A 46 2.52 -21.92 6.51
CA ALA A 46 2.67 -22.65 7.76
C ALA A 46 1.87 -23.96 7.74
N CYS A 47 0.65 -23.93 7.20
CA CYS A 47 -0.22 -25.09 7.07
C CYS A 47 0.34 -26.10 6.06
N GLU A 48 0.73 -25.68 4.85
CA GLU A 48 1.34 -26.56 3.83
C GLU A 48 2.60 -27.24 4.37
N ARG A 49 3.48 -26.49 5.04
CA ARG A 49 4.68 -27.04 5.66
C ARG A 49 4.35 -28.10 6.72
N GLN A 50 3.29 -27.91 7.50
CA GLN A 50 2.87 -28.87 8.51
C GLN A 50 2.38 -30.17 7.86
N GLU A 51 1.61 -30.08 6.78
CA GLU A 51 1.14 -31.25 6.03
C GLU A 51 2.30 -32.01 5.38
N TYR A 52 3.27 -31.32 4.79
CA TYR A 52 4.48 -31.98 4.24
C TYR A 52 5.25 -32.78 5.30
N ILE A 53 5.32 -32.27 6.54
CA ILE A 53 5.95 -32.97 7.67
C ILE A 53 5.09 -34.18 8.07
N ASN A 54 3.78 -34.01 8.18
CA ASN A 54 2.84 -35.06 8.58
C ASN A 54 2.85 -36.24 7.59
N GLU A 55 2.98 -35.97 6.30
CA GLU A 55 3.03 -36.97 5.23
C GLU A 55 4.44 -37.56 5.01
N ASN A 56 5.44 -37.17 5.81
CA ASN A 56 6.84 -37.60 5.67
C ASN A 56 7.42 -37.32 4.26
N LEU A 57 6.94 -36.26 3.61
CA LEU A 57 7.40 -35.85 2.27
C LEU A 57 8.70 -35.04 2.28
N THR A 58 9.44 -35.06 3.39
CA THR A 58 10.73 -34.38 3.59
C THR A 58 11.83 -34.77 2.59
N VAL A 59 11.61 -35.85 1.81
CA VAL A 59 12.61 -36.50 0.93
C VAL A 59 12.13 -36.61 -0.52
N LEU A 60 11.04 -35.94 -0.93
CA LEU A 60 10.76 -35.86 -2.36
C LEU A 60 11.80 -34.93 -3.03
N PRO A 61 12.46 -35.34 -4.13
CA PRO A 61 13.19 -34.44 -5.02
C PRO A 61 12.21 -33.63 -5.89
N LEU A 62 11.02 -33.32 -5.35
CA LEU A 62 10.35 -32.09 -5.75
C LEU A 62 11.27 -31.00 -5.23
N PRO A 63 11.75 -30.11 -6.10
CA PRO A 63 12.88 -29.27 -5.77
C PRO A 63 12.64 -28.64 -4.40
N ALA A 64 13.65 -28.63 -3.53
CA ALA A 64 13.66 -27.76 -2.35
C ALA A 64 13.44 -26.27 -2.70
N LYS A 65 13.39 -25.99 -4.01
CA LYS A 65 12.77 -24.87 -4.74
C LYS A 65 11.49 -25.33 -5.47
N MET A 66 10.43 -25.72 -4.77
CA MET A 66 9.10 -25.47 -5.33
C MET A 66 8.96 -23.97 -5.17
N ASP A 67 9.59 -23.26 -6.11
CA ASP A 67 9.55 -21.83 -6.30
C ASP A 67 8.11 -21.52 -6.70
N PHE A 68 7.14 -21.76 -5.82
CA PHE A 68 5.97 -20.93 -5.81
C PHE A 68 6.50 -19.53 -5.47
N THR A 69 6.92 -18.80 -6.49
CA THR A 69 7.31 -17.40 -6.41
C THR A 69 6.05 -16.60 -6.13
N PHE A 70 5.53 -16.74 -4.92
CA PHE A 70 4.49 -15.87 -4.42
C PHE A 70 5.09 -14.50 -4.18
N TYR A 71 4.30 -13.49 -4.52
CA TYR A 71 4.67 -12.11 -4.34
C TYR A 71 4.82 -11.80 -2.85
N ASP A 72 6.06 -11.67 -2.38
CA ASP A 72 6.34 -11.19 -1.02
C ASP A 72 6.03 -9.70 -0.95
N ASN A 73 4.87 -9.37 -0.38
CA ASN A 73 4.42 -7.99 -0.23
C ASN A 73 4.95 -7.31 1.04
N ARG A 74 5.87 -7.92 1.80
CA ARG A 74 6.54 -7.26 2.93
C ARG A 74 7.20 -5.93 2.56
N PRO A 75 7.97 -5.82 1.47
CA PRO A 75 8.60 -4.54 1.12
C PRO A 75 7.59 -3.43 0.86
N LEU A 76 6.39 -3.80 0.39
CA LEU A 76 5.29 -2.86 0.20
C LEU A 76 4.72 -2.41 1.55
N LEU A 77 4.41 -3.35 2.44
CA LEU A 77 3.93 -3.04 3.79
C LEU A 77 4.93 -2.19 4.58
N ASP A 78 6.22 -2.50 4.47
CA ASP A 78 7.32 -1.72 5.05
C ASP A 78 7.33 -0.29 4.50
N MET A 79 7.14 -0.11 3.19
CA MET A 79 7.03 1.22 2.58
C MET A 79 5.84 2.03 3.12
N PHE A 80 4.72 1.37 3.46
CA PHE A 80 3.54 2.04 4.01
C PHE A 80 3.62 2.32 5.51
N LEU A 81 4.03 1.32 6.29
CA LEU A 81 3.83 1.25 7.73
C LEU A 81 5.08 1.57 8.55
N ASN A 82 6.28 1.55 7.95
CA ASN A 82 7.49 1.83 8.71
C ASN A 82 7.46 3.25 9.31
N LYS A 83 7.95 3.36 10.55
CA LYS A 83 8.20 4.65 11.19
C LYS A 83 9.70 4.85 11.30
N PRO A 84 10.24 6.06 11.03
CA PRO A 84 9.52 7.31 10.81
C PRO A 84 9.19 7.65 9.34
N VAL A 85 9.62 6.85 8.35
CA VAL A 85 9.64 7.26 6.91
C VAL A 85 8.64 6.50 6.03
N GLY A 86 7.59 5.91 6.58
CA GLY A 86 6.54 5.24 5.80
C GLY A 86 5.55 6.23 5.19
N ILE A 87 4.82 5.81 4.15
CA ILE A 87 3.82 6.65 3.48
C ILE A 87 2.81 7.24 4.48
N LEU A 88 2.26 6.41 5.38
CA LEU A 88 1.30 6.89 6.38
C LEU A 88 1.94 7.87 7.37
N ALA A 89 3.19 7.63 7.76
CA ALA A 89 3.92 8.53 8.65
C ALA A 89 4.18 9.90 8.00
N LEU A 90 4.49 9.92 6.70
CA LEU A 90 4.68 11.16 5.94
C LEU A 90 3.36 11.92 5.72
N ILE A 91 2.25 11.21 5.50
CA ILE A 91 0.92 11.82 5.44
C ILE A 91 0.57 12.45 6.80
N ASP A 92 0.79 11.73 7.91
CA ASP A 92 0.57 12.25 9.27
C ASP A 92 1.41 13.49 9.57
N GLU A 93 2.68 13.47 9.16
CA GLU A 93 3.60 14.59 9.36
C GLU A 93 3.15 15.83 8.57
N GLU A 94 2.88 15.68 7.26
CA GLU A 94 2.42 16.78 6.40
C GLU A 94 1.05 17.32 6.85
N SER A 95 0.15 16.47 7.33
CA SER A 95 -1.18 16.90 7.79
C SER A 95 -1.11 17.85 9.00
N ARG A 96 -0.04 17.78 9.80
CA ARG A 96 0.17 18.66 10.96
C ARG A 96 0.78 20.01 10.59
N PHE A 97 1.32 20.17 9.38
CA PHE A 97 1.96 21.40 8.95
C PHE A 97 0.93 22.38 8.35
N PRO A 98 0.72 23.58 8.93
CA PRO A 98 -0.33 24.51 8.49
C PRO A 98 -0.19 25.04 7.04
N LYS A 99 0.99 24.86 6.44
CA LYS A 99 1.31 25.30 5.06
C LYS A 99 1.53 24.14 4.10
N ALA A 100 1.38 22.90 4.56
CA ALA A 100 1.48 21.74 3.68
C ALA A 100 0.30 21.71 2.72
N THR A 101 0.55 21.18 1.53
CA THR A 101 -0.46 20.99 0.48
C THR A 101 -0.33 19.59 -0.06
N ASP A 102 -1.36 19.08 -0.75
CA ASP A 102 -1.28 17.76 -1.37
C ASP A 102 -0.11 17.64 -2.37
N PHE A 103 0.34 18.77 -2.95
CA PHE A 103 1.55 18.81 -3.79
C PHE A 103 2.83 18.62 -2.97
N THR A 104 2.98 19.27 -1.82
CA THR A 104 4.17 19.09 -0.97
C THR A 104 4.25 17.68 -0.44
N LEU A 105 3.10 17.07 -0.11
CA LEU A 105 3.02 15.65 0.22
C LEU A 105 3.56 14.78 -0.91
N VAL A 106 3.05 14.94 -2.14
CA VAL A 106 3.50 14.14 -3.29
C VAL A 106 4.98 14.35 -3.59
N ASP A 107 5.50 15.58 -3.48
CA ASP A 107 6.92 15.85 -3.67
C ASP A 107 7.77 15.15 -2.59
N LYS A 108 7.31 15.10 -1.35
CA LYS A 108 7.97 14.38 -0.25
C LYS A 108 7.94 12.87 -0.46
N LEU A 109 6.81 12.32 -0.91
CA LEU A 109 6.70 10.90 -1.27
C LEU A 109 7.65 10.56 -2.43
N ASN A 110 7.70 11.41 -3.46
CA ASN A 110 8.62 11.24 -4.58
C ASN A 110 10.09 11.27 -4.11
N ALA A 111 10.46 12.18 -3.20
CA ALA A 111 11.82 12.27 -2.69
C ALA A 111 12.26 11.04 -1.87
N ASN A 112 11.33 10.42 -1.13
CA ASN A 112 11.64 9.27 -0.26
C ASN A 112 11.57 7.92 -1.01
N PHE A 113 10.68 7.79 -1.99
CA PHE A 113 10.36 6.50 -2.60
C PHE A 113 10.69 6.37 -4.09
N SER A 114 11.31 7.37 -4.73
CA SER A 114 11.65 7.31 -6.17
C SER A 114 12.53 6.11 -6.56
N ASN A 115 13.30 5.58 -5.62
CA ASN A 115 14.19 4.44 -5.84
C ASN A 115 13.53 3.09 -5.56
N SER A 116 12.30 3.09 -5.00
CA SER A 116 11.55 1.86 -4.73
C SER A 116 10.94 1.34 -6.02
N PRO A 117 11.09 0.05 -6.36
CA PRO A 117 10.44 -0.54 -7.52
C PRO A 117 8.91 -0.58 -7.39
N LEU A 118 8.39 -0.38 -6.18
CA LEU A 118 6.96 -0.45 -5.84
C LEU A 118 6.27 0.92 -5.90
N TYR A 119 7.05 2.00 -6.09
CA TYR A 119 6.54 3.36 -6.16
C TYR A 119 6.84 3.96 -7.52
N ILE A 120 5.81 4.51 -8.17
CA ILE A 120 5.91 5.15 -9.48
C ILE A 120 5.52 6.61 -9.34
N ARG A 121 6.46 7.49 -9.67
CA ARG A 121 6.23 8.94 -9.75
C ARG A 121 5.27 9.25 -10.90
N SER A 122 4.22 10.03 -10.62
CA SER A 122 3.38 10.58 -11.68
C SER A 122 4.13 11.63 -12.49
N LYS A 123 4.00 11.58 -13.83
CA LYS A 123 4.64 12.54 -14.75
C LYS A 123 4.04 13.95 -14.67
N SER A 124 3.00 14.18 -13.85
CA SER A 124 2.33 15.47 -13.73
C SER A 124 3.05 16.47 -12.81
N SER A 125 4.12 16.10 -12.10
CA SER A 125 4.84 17.06 -11.25
C SER A 125 5.33 18.25 -12.08
N PHE A 126 5.22 19.46 -11.53
CA PHE A 126 5.70 20.72 -12.10
C PHE A 126 7.24 20.71 -12.25
N SER A 127 7.74 19.93 -13.20
CA SER A 127 9.16 19.87 -13.55
C SER A 127 9.37 20.82 -14.72
N SER A 128 9.81 22.02 -14.39
CA SER A 128 10.38 23.02 -15.29
C SER A 128 11.64 22.49 -15.99
N SER A 129 11.54 21.42 -16.79
CA SER A 129 12.68 20.81 -17.47
C SER A 129 12.24 19.68 -18.40
N SER A 130 11.47 19.99 -19.45
CA SER A 130 11.43 19.21 -20.70
C SER A 130 10.63 19.98 -21.76
N ILE A 131 11.36 20.69 -22.62
CA ILE A 131 10.89 21.06 -23.95
C ILE A 131 10.71 19.75 -24.72
N SER A 132 9.52 19.19 -24.67
CA SER A 132 9.03 18.24 -25.66
C SER A 132 7.58 18.57 -25.96
N SER A 133 7.45 19.53 -26.86
CA SER A 133 6.31 19.81 -27.70
C SER A 133 5.57 18.55 -28.15
N SER A 134 4.36 18.33 -27.64
CA SER A 134 3.17 18.05 -28.47
C SER A 134 1.90 18.00 -27.62
N SER A 135 0.85 18.66 -28.12
CA SER A 135 -0.56 18.56 -27.71
C SER A 135 -0.99 19.16 -26.35
N SER A 136 -1.26 20.47 -26.38
CA SER A 136 -2.58 21.04 -26.04
C SER A 136 -3.43 20.29 -25.00
N SER A 137 -3.29 20.67 -23.73
CA SER A 137 -4.43 20.93 -22.85
C SER A 137 -3.96 21.66 -21.59
N THR A 138 -4.70 22.69 -21.19
CA THR A 138 -4.61 23.36 -19.90
C THR A 138 -5.08 22.41 -18.80
N HIS A 139 -4.47 21.23 -18.69
CA HIS A 139 -4.78 20.28 -17.63
C HIS A 139 -3.95 20.68 -16.41
N GLN A 140 -4.64 21.31 -15.46
CA GLN A 140 -4.13 21.59 -14.12
C GLN A 140 -3.42 20.33 -13.59
N SER A 141 -2.13 20.45 -13.24
CA SER A 141 -1.36 19.34 -12.69
C SER A 141 -2.08 18.81 -11.44
N ILE A 142 -2.42 17.52 -11.44
CA ILE A 142 -3.06 16.86 -10.30
C ILE A 142 -1.95 16.20 -9.48
N PRO A 143 -1.88 16.46 -8.16
CA PRO A 143 -0.94 15.77 -7.28
C PRO A 143 -1.33 14.30 -7.25
N SER A 144 -0.47 13.43 -7.77
CA SER A 144 -0.75 12.00 -7.91
C SER A 144 0.52 11.19 -7.82
N PHE A 145 0.37 9.93 -7.39
CA PHE A 145 1.42 8.94 -7.35
C PHE A 145 0.83 7.56 -7.64
N SER A 146 1.66 6.57 -7.92
CA SER A 146 1.22 5.21 -8.22
C SER A 146 2.00 4.20 -7.40
N ILE A 147 1.33 3.12 -7.01
CA ILE A 147 1.88 2.05 -6.20
C ILE A 147 1.59 0.72 -6.87
N ILE A 148 2.58 -0.16 -6.85
CA ILE A 148 2.44 -1.54 -7.34
C ILE A 148 2.03 -2.42 -6.17
N HIS A 149 0.75 -2.80 -6.13
CA HIS A 149 0.16 -3.71 -5.17
C HIS A 149 0.24 -5.17 -5.65
N PHE A 150 -0.11 -6.13 -4.78
CA PHE A 150 -0.20 -7.54 -5.18
C PHE A 150 -1.20 -7.77 -6.32
N ALA A 151 -2.28 -6.96 -6.37
CA ALA A 151 -3.32 -7.03 -7.40
C ALA A 151 -3.03 -6.15 -8.63
N GLY A 152 -1.91 -5.43 -8.65
CA GLY A 152 -1.46 -4.62 -9.79
C GLY A 152 -1.18 -3.16 -9.44
N GLN A 153 -0.91 -2.36 -10.47
CA GLN A 153 -0.63 -0.93 -10.31
C GLN A 153 -1.92 -0.14 -10.04
N VAL A 154 -1.92 0.66 -8.98
CA VAL A 154 -3.00 1.60 -8.65
C VAL A 154 -2.45 3.02 -8.63
N GLN A 155 -3.16 3.93 -9.31
CA GLN A 155 -2.86 5.35 -9.29
C GLN A 155 -3.75 6.06 -8.26
N TYR A 156 -3.14 6.79 -7.35
CA TYR A 156 -3.81 7.57 -6.31
C TYR A 156 -3.76 9.06 -6.65
N ASP A 157 -4.91 9.70 -6.51
CA ASP A 157 -5.09 11.14 -6.58
C ASP A 157 -4.99 11.72 -5.19
N ALA A 158 -3.91 12.44 -4.92
CA ALA A 158 -3.58 12.95 -3.60
C ALA A 158 -4.44 14.15 -3.17
N ARG A 159 -5.35 14.66 -4.02
CA ARG A 159 -6.20 15.81 -3.67
C ARG A 159 -7.06 15.51 -2.44
N GLY A 160 -6.94 16.36 -1.42
CA GLY A 160 -7.64 16.24 -0.15
C GLY A 160 -7.10 15.14 0.76
N PHE A 161 -5.91 14.58 0.50
CA PHE A 161 -5.32 13.57 1.38
C PHE A 161 -5.05 14.14 2.77
N LEU A 162 -4.45 15.33 2.83
CA LEU A 162 -4.11 15.96 4.11
C LEU A 162 -5.35 16.34 4.91
N GLU A 163 -6.39 16.84 4.24
CA GLU A 163 -7.67 17.17 4.87
C GLU A 163 -8.35 15.91 5.43
N LYS A 164 -8.40 14.83 4.63
CA LYS A 164 -9.02 13.56 5.05
C LYS A 164 -8.27 12.86 6.17
N ASN A 165 -6.96 13.11 6.31
CA ASN A 165 -6.15 12.57 7.40
C ASN A 165 -6.17 13.46 8.66
N CYS A 166 -6.68 14.69 8.56
CA CYS A 166 -6.81 15.61 9.70
C CYS A 166 -8.05 15.26 10.55
N ASP A 167 -7.93 14.27 11.43
CA ASP A 167 -8.87 14.08 12.53
C ASP A 167 -8.66 15.14 13.63
N TYR A 168 -9.03 16.39 13.36
CA TYR A 168 -9.13 17.40 14.41
C TYR A 168 -10.45 17.24 15.15
N LEU A 169 -10.42 16.44 16.22
CA LEU A 169 -11.44 16.49 17.26
C LEU A 169 -11.12 17.68 18.17
N ALA A 170 -11.93 18.74 18.07
CA ALA A 170 -11.86 19.83 19.04
C ALA A 170 -12.12 19.25 20.45
N PRO A 171 -11.32 19.62 21.47
CA PRO A 171 -11.68 19.28 22.84
C PRO A 171 -13.02 19.97 23.17
N GLU A 172 -14.00 19.19 23.64
CA GLU A 172 -15.25 19.73 24.22
C GLU A 172 -14.98 20.62 25.43
#